data_AF-A0A067TEM6-F1
#
_entry.id   AF-A0A067TEM6-F1
#
_cell.length_a   1.000
_cell.length_b   1.000
_cell.length_c   1.000
_cell.angle_alpha   90.00
_cell.angle_beta   90.00
_cell.angle_gamma   90.00
#
_symmetry.space_group_name_H-M   'P 1'
#
loop_
_entity.id
_entity.type
_entity.pdbx_description
1 polymer ?
#
loop_
_entity_poly.entity_id
_entity_poly.type
_entity_poly.pdbx_seq_one_letter_code
_entity_poly.pdbx_strand_id
1 'polypeptide(L)'
;VIVTLLHIVAISLTLFRLHYRKRTRRLWWDDYTAGFATFMDFGYLPMLWLSYTPPGSVLNSHKFTIVKYWVSFILFLVVVWCTRVSIALALARVFPPGENTRRFAIGLAIFFASLYIAVTARFVVVCSKQMAEPGRSTDIPCNWSTDFRFLHTIGNLFSDTLLVATPLYKLWRVRLPRSQRRLILAGFAASALTTIPSIACSVFLFAPTNWGPGTQYLRIVLGHFVAGISLTACNLLVVITYIYNVLRAREDQEPTISTPPETTERTHNTEPISHSNQVPSESALSTMVLTQITDAYVFTQSSNIHVADSSRSSQSTNHSSYSSSDSS
;
A
#
# COMPACT_ATOMS: atom_id res chain seq x y z
N VAL A 1 -17.09 -2.72 -18.93
CA VAL A 1 -17.51 -1.52 -18.14
C VAL A 1 -17.24 -1.67 -16.65
N ILE A 2 -17.83 -2.66 -15.95
CA ILE A 2 -17.61 -2.81 -14.49
C ILE A 2 -16.11 -3.00 -14.16
N VAL A 3 -15.44 -3.89 -14.89
CA VAL A 3 -14.00 -4.15 -14.73
C VAL A 3 -13.16 -2.89 -14.97
N THR A 4 -13.48 -2.10 -16.00
CA THR A 4 -12.74 -0.87 -16.28
C THR A 4 -12.94 0.19 -15.22
N LEU A 5 -14.16 0.33 -14.69
CA LEU A 5 -14.42 1.22 -13.55
C LEU A 5 -13.63 0.81 -12.32
N LEU A 6 -13.55 -0.50 -12.04
CA LEU A 6 -12.73 -1.04 -10.94
C LEU A 6 -11.26 -0.66 -11.10
N HIS A 7 -10.67 -0.80 -12.30
CA HIS A 7 -9.30 -0.37 -12.56
C HIS A 7 -9.11 1.15 -12.37
N ILE A 8 -10.03 1.97 -12.89
CA ILE A 8 -9.97 3.43 -12.73
C ILE A 8 -10.01 3.83 -11.25
N VAL A 9 -10.88 3.20 -10.46
CA VAL A 9 -10.94 3.40 -9.01
C VAL A 9 -9.61 2.99 -8.37
N ALA A 10 -9.10 1.81 -8.68
CA ALA A 10 -7.84 1.31 -8.12
C ALA A 10 -6.66 2.25 -8.42
N ILE A 11 -6.52 2.70 -9.67
CA ILE A 11 -5.51 3.67 -10.12
C ILE A 11 -5.65 4.98 -9.34
N SER A 12 -6.87 5.50 -9.24
CA SER A 12 -7.16 6.75 -8.51
C SER A 12 -6.77 6.64 -7.03
N LEU A 13 -7.06 5.51 -6.39
CA LEU A 13 -6.66 5.23 -5.01
C LEU A 13 -5.14 5.13 -4.85
N THR A 14 -4.41 4.52 -5.79
CA THR A 14 -2.94 4.52 -5.77
C THR A 14 -2.40 5.94 -5.91
N LEU A 15 -2.90 6.73 -6.88
CA LEU A 15 -2.43 8.10 -7.08
C LEU A 15 -2.68 8.96 -5.84
N PHE A 16 -3.86 8.83 -5.22
CA PHE A 16 -4.17 9.48 -3.96
C PHE A 16 -3.19 9.07 -2.85
N ARG A 17 -2.95 7.76 -2.68
CA ARG A 17 -1.96 7.23 -1.71
C ARG A 17 -0.59 7.83 -1.93
N LEU A 18 -0.09 7.83 -3.16
CA LEU A 18 1.22 8.36 -3.53
C LEU A 18 1.32 9.85 -3.27
N HIS A 19 0.32 10.62 -3.69
CA HIS A 19 0.26 12.07 -3.48
C HIS A 19 0.26 12.41 -1.99
N TYR A 20 -0.63 11.80 -1.21
CA TYR A 20 -0.75 12.03 0.23
C TYR A 20 0.55 11.71 0.97
N ARG A 21 1.19 10.58 0.65
CA ARG A 21 2.44 10.15 1.31
C ARG A 21 3.66 10.93 0.85
N LYS A 22 3.70 11.37 -0.41
CA LYS A 22 4.71 12.30 -0.91
C LYS A 22 4.60 13.64 -0.18
N ARG A 23 3.38 14.18 -0.05
CA ARG A 23 3.13 15.44 0.67
C ARG A 23 3.53 15.37 2.14
N THR A 24 3.26 14.24 2.80
CA THR A 24 3.64 14.02 4.21
C THR A 24 5.09 13.54 4.40
N ARG A 25 5.92 13.54 3.34
CA ARG A 25 7.33 13.08 3.34
C ARG A 25 7.53 11.68 3.94
N ARG A 26 6.55 10.81 3.71
CA ARG A 26 6.42 9.49 4.32
C ARG A 26 6.42 8.39 3.25
N LEU A 27 7.13 8.58 2.14
CA LEU A 27 7.28 7.55 1.10
C LEU A 27 8.14 6.40 1.61
N TRP A 28 7.76 5.17 1.26
CA TRP A 28 8.49 3.97 1.62
C TRP A 28 8.39 2.89 0.54
N TRP A 29 9.09 1.77 0.71
CA TRP A 29 9.13 0.68 -0.28
C TRP A 29 7.75 0.11 -0.65
N ASP A 30 6.77 0.18 0.26
CA ASP A 30 5.39 -0.23 -0.03
C ASP A 30 4.72 0.67 -1.08
N ASP A 31 5.08 1.96 -1.12
CA ASP A 31 4.51 2.91 -2.08
C ASP A 31 5.10 2.74 -3.47
N TYR A 32 6.41 2.49 -3.58
CA TYR A 32 7.07 2.22 -4.86
C TYR A 32 6.53 0.94 -5.51
N THR A 33 6.31 -0.12 -4.73
CA THR A 33 5.75 -1.38 -5.22
C THR A 33 4.29 -1.24 -5.68
N ALA A 34 3.47 -0.43 -4.98
CA ALA A 34 2.11 -0.11 -5.42
C ALA A 34 2.06 0.76 -6.68
N GLY A 35 2.97 1.74 -6.78
CA GLY A 35 3.12 2.57 -7.98
C GLY A 35 3.53 1.75 -9.20
N PHE A 36 4.50 0.84 -9.02
CA PHE A 36 4.92 -0.09 -10.07
C PHE A 36 3.79 -1.04 -10.50
N ALA A 37 3.02 -1.58 -9.55
CA ALA A 37 1.84 -2.39 -9.86
C ALA A 37 0.82 -1.60 -10.70
N THR A 38 0.58 -0.33 -10.35
CA THR A 38 -0.34 0.55 -11.09
C THR A 38 0.17 0.86 -12.50
N PHE A 39 1.48 1.07 -12.67
CA PHE A 39 2.09 1.25 -13.98
C PHE A 39 1.89 0.01 -14.88
N MET A 40 2.06 -1.19 -14.32
CA MET A 40 1.81 -2.43 -15.04
C MET A 40 0.33 -2.64 -15.34
N ASP A 41 -0.56 -2.20 -14.45
CA ASP A 41 -2.01 -2.23 -14.66
C ASP A 41 -2.46 -1.35 -15.84
N PHE A 42 -1.80 -0.20 -16.07
CA PHE A 42 -2.03 0.60 -17.28
C PHE A 42 -1.73 -0.16 -18.57
N GLY A 43 -0.73 -1.04 -18.57
CA GLY A 43 -0.45 -1.93 -19.71
C GLY A 43 -1.42 -3.11 -19.79
N TYR A 44 -1.94 -3.56 -18.64
CA TYR A 44 -2.85 -4.70 -18.56
C TYR A 44 -4.26 -4.34 -19.02
N LEU A 45 -4.78 -3.17 -18.65
CA LEU A 45 -6.14 -2.72 -18.98
C LEU A 45 -6.47 -2.73 -20.49
N PRO A 46 -5.60 -2.26 -21.41
CA PRO A 46 -5.82 -2.40 -22.85
C PRO A 46 -5.97 -3.85 -23.33
N MET A 47 -5.32 -4.82 -22.69
CA MET A 47 -5.41 -6.24 -23.06
C MET A 47 -6.83 -6.80 -22.92
N LEU A 48 -7.64 -6.23 -22.02
CA LEU A 48 -9.06 -6.52 -21.90
C LEU A 48 -9.78 -6.20 -23.22
N TRP A 49 -9.60 -4.97 -23.71
CA TRP A 49 -10.29 -4.47 -24.90
C TRP A 49 -9.78 -5.10 -26.19
N LEU A 50 -8.49 -5.42 -26.25
CA LEU A 50 -7.90 -6.19 -27.35
C LEU A 50 -8.50 -7.60 -27.50
N SER A 51 -9.21 -8.10 -26.50
CA SER A 51 -9.92 -9.39 -26.59
C SER A 51 -11.32 -9.28 -27.19
N TYR A 52 -11.81 -8.06 -27.48
CA TYR A 52 -13.12 -7.80 -28.11
C TYR A 52 -13.01 -7.36 -29.58
N THR A 53 -11.83 -7.40 -30.18
CA THR A 53 -11.64 -7.01 -31.58
C THR A 53 -12.37 -7.97 -32.53
N PRO A 54 -13.04 -7.45 -33.59
CA PRO A 54 -13.79 -8.29 -34.51
C PRO A 54 -12.94 -9.40 -35.17
N PRO A 55 -13.51 -10.59 -35.38
CA PRO A 55 -12.84 -11.66 -36.14
C PRO A 55 -12.49 -11.16 -37.55
N GLY A 56 -11.24 -11.36 -37.97
CA GLY A 56 -10.72 -10.88 -39.27
C GLY A 56 -9.81 -9.64 -39.20
N SER A 57 -9.68 -8.98 -38.05
CA SER A 57 -8.68 -7.91 -37.86
C SER A 57 -7.25 -8.47 -37.78
N VAL A 58 -6.24 -7.69 -38.20
CA VAL A 58 -4.82 -8.04 -38.05
C VAL A 58 -4.41 -8.32 -36.60
N LEU A 59 -5.16 -7.76 -35.65
CA LEU A 59 -5.02 -8.00 -34.20
C LEU A 59 -5.51 -9.38 -33.75
N ASN A 60 -6.15 -10.17 -34.61
CA ASN A 60 -6.49 -11.57 -34.36
C ASN A 60 -5.55 -12.53 -35.10
N SER A 61 -4.43 -12.03 -35.63
CA SER A 61 -3.38 -12.88 -36.16
C SER A 61 -2.86 -13.83 -35.09
N HIS A 62 -2.57 -15.07 -35.51
CA HIS A 62 -2.09 -16.15 -34.66
C HIS A 62 -0.92 -15.74 -33.75
N LYS A 63 0.12 -15.13 -34.33
CA LYS A 63 1.31 -14.66 -33.59
C LYS A 63 0.94 -13.61 -32.53
N PHE A 64 0.00 -12.73 -32.86
CA PHE A 64 -0.46 -11.68 -31.95
C PHE A 64 -1.27 -12.26 -30.78
N THR A 65 -2.11 -13.25 -31.01
CA THR A 65 -2.89 -13.93 -29.96
C THR A 65 -1.98 -14.56 -28.91
N ILE A 66 -0.88 -15.20 -29.33
CA ILE A 66 0.12 -15.76 -28.42
C ILE A 66 0.79 -14.65 -27.61
N VAL A 67 1.29 -13.61 -28.28
CA VAL A 67 1.97 -12.50 -27.59
C VAL A 67 1.03 -11.82 -26.60
N LYS A 68 -0.21 -11.55 -27.00
CA LYS A 68 -1.27 -10.99 -26.14
C LYS A 68 -1.48 -11.86 -24.91
N TYR A 69 -1.58 -13.18 -25.08
CA TYR A 69 -1.75 -14.12 -23.97
C TYR A 69 -0.57 -14.06 -22.97
N TRP A 70 0.66 -14.12 -23.47
CA TRP A 70 1.87 -14.06 -22.66
C TRP A 70 2.00 -12.74 -21.89
N VAL A 71 1.86 -11.62 -22.60
CA VAL A 71 1.94 -10.27 -22.03
C VAL A 71 0.83 -10.08 -20.99
N SER A 72 -0.40 -10.45 -21.33
CA SER A 72 -1.54 -10.39 -20.41
C SER A 72 -1.30 -11.18 -19.13
N PHE A 73 -0.76 -12.41 -19.24
CA PHE A 73 -0.51 -13.24 -18.08
C PHE A 73 0.63 -12.73 -17.19
N ILE A 74 1.74 -12.28 -17.81
CA ILE A 74 2.87 -11.69 -17.06
C ILE A 74 2.44 -10.41 -16.36
N LEU A 75 1.73 -9.51 -17.03
CA LEU A 75 1.22 -8.28 -16.43
C LEU A 75 0.26 -8.58 -15.27
N PHE A 76 -0.66 -9.53 -15.45
CA PHE A 76 -1.55 -10.00 -14.39
C PHE A 76 -0.76 -10.48 -13.15
N LEU A 77 0.25 -11.35 -13.36
CA LEU A 77 1.09 -11.83 -12.27
C LEU A 77 1.82 -10.68 -11.58
N VAL A 78 2.45 -9.78 -12.33
CA VAL A 78 3.18 -8.64 -11.74
C VAL A 78 2.25 -7.80 -10.89
N VAL A 79 1.05 -7.45 -11.38
CA VAL A 79 0.08 -6.64 -10.61
C VAL A 79 -0.31 -7.35 -9.30
N VAL A 80 -0.70 -8.63 -9.36
CA VAL A 80 -1.15 -9.38 -8.18
C VAL A 80 -0.01 -9.61 -7.16
N TRP A 81 1.19 -9.95 -7.62
CA TRP A 81 2.30 -10.20 -6.71
C TRP A 81 2.90 -8.91 -6.14
N CYS A 82 3.00 -7.83 -6.92
CA CYS A 82 3.47 -6.54 -6.42
C CYS A 82 2.51 -5.92 -5.40
N THR A 83 1.18 -6.12 -5.56
CA THR A 83 0.20 -5.66 -4.57
C THR A 83 0.34 -6.41 -3.24
N ARG A 84 0.58 -7.72 -3.25
CA ARG A 84 0.88 -8.51 -2.04
C ARG A 84 2.18 -8.09 -1.36
N VAL A 85 3.24 -7.87 -2.14
CA VAL A 85 4.50 -7.33 -1.63
C VAL A 85 4.27 -5.95 -0.99
N SER A 86 3.50 -5.07 -1.63
CA SER A 86 3.13 -3.76 -1.06
C SER A 86 2.38 -3.90 0.27
N ILE A 87 1.42 -4.83 0.37
CA ILE A 87 0.70 -5.09 1.63
C ILE A 87 1.65 -5.62 2.71
N ALA A 88 2.52 -6.59 2.39
CA ALA A 88 3.49 -7.13 3.35
C ALA A 88 4.45 -6.05 3.87
N LEU A 89 4.94 -5.17 2.98
CA LEU A 89 5.75 -4.02 3.37
C LEU A 89 4.95 -2.99 4.17
N ALA A 90 3.69 -2.73 3.82
CA ALA A 90 2.82 -1.87 4.62
C ALA A 90 2.61 -2.41 6.03
N LEU A 91 2.47 -3.74 6.20
CA LEU A 91 2.45 -4.38 7.52
C LEU A 91 3.78 -4.16 8.26
N ALA A 92 4.92 -4.38 7.60
CA ALA A 92 6.24 -4.18 8.19
C ALA A 92 6.45 -2.74 8.71
N ARG A 93 5.87 -1.75 8.03
CA ARG A 93 5.95 -0.33 8.42
C ARG A 93 5.17 -0.02 9.69
N VAL A 94 4.06 -0.72 9.93
CA VAL A 94 3.18 -0.44 11.07
C VAL A 94 3.79 -0.92 12.38
N PHE A 95 4.63 -1.95 12.34
CA PHE A 95 5.34 -2.44 13.52
C PHE A 95 6.62 -1.63 13.77
N PRO A 96 6.93 -1.29 15.04
CA PRO A 96 8.12 -0.52 15.39
C PRO A 96 9.43 -1.25 15.03
N PRO A 97 10.54 -0.51 14.80
CA PRO A 97 11.86 -1.11 14.65
C PRO A 97 12.22 -1.95 15.88
N GLY A 98 12.69 -3.18 15.66
CA GLY A 98 13.11 -4.11 16.72
C GLY A 98 12.13 -5.26 16.99
N GLU A 99 10.87 -5.14 16.58
CA GLU A 99 9.90 -6.22 16.80
C GLU A 99 10.08 -7.37 15.79
N ASN A 100 10.03 -8.62 16.28
CA ASN A 100 10.15 -9.83 15.43
C ASN A 100 9.10 -9.85 14.29
N THR A 101 7.93 -9.27 14.51
CA THR A 101 6.86 -9.15 13.50
C THR A 101 7.27 -8.37 12.28
N ARG A 102 8.05 -7.29 12.48
CA ARG A 102 8.52 -6.47 11.36
C ARG A 102 9.49 -7.26 10.49
N ARG A 103 10.42 -8.00 11.10
CA ARG A 103 11.36 -8.88 10.39
C ARG A 103 10.60 -9.97 9.62
N PHE A 104 9.59 -10.55 10.24
CA PHE A 104 8.72 -11.54 9.60
C PHE A 104 7.96 -10.95 8.39
N ALA A 105 7.37 -9.77 8.51
CA ALA A 105 6.65 -9.12 7.40
C ALA A 105 7.57 -8.73 6.22
N ILE A 106 8.81 -8.32 6.49
CA ILE A 106 9.83 -8.14 5.45
C ILE A 106 10.19 -9.49 4.80
N GLY A 107 10.35 -10.53 5.62
CA GLY A 107 10.54 -11.90 5.13
C GLY A 107 9.40 -12.37 4.22
N LEU A 108 8.15 -12.06 4.56
CA LEU A 108 6.98 -12.34 3.71
C LEU A 108 7.06 -11.60 2.38
N ALA A 109 7.47 -10.33 2.37
CA ALA A 109 7.63 -9.57 1.13
C ALA A 109 8.67 -10.22 0.20
N ILE A 110 9.81 -10.65 0.76
CA ILE A 110 10.87 -11.36 0.01
C ILE A 110 10.34 -12.71 -0.49
N PHE A 111 9.62 -13.44 0.34
CA PHE A 111 9.01 -14.73 -0.01
C PHE A 111 7.98 -14.59 -1.13
N PHE A 112 7.14 -13.55 -1.13
CA PHE A 112 6.20 -13.31 -2.22
C PHE A 112 6.90 -12.91 -3.51
N ALA A 113 7.97 -12.11 -3.43
CA ALA A 113 8.79 -11.79 -4.59
C ALA A 113 9.47 -13.04 -5.18
N SER A 114 9.95 -13.96 -4.34
CA SER A 114 10.56 -15.21 -4.82
C SER A 114 9.53 -16.17 -5.42
N LEU A 115 8.34 -16.29 -4.81
CA LEU A 115 7.22 -17.05 -5.38
C LEU A 115 6.81 -16.52 -6.76
N TYR A 116 6.72 -15.20 -6.91
CA TYR A 116 6.46 -14.56 -8.19
C TYR A 116 7.47 -14.98 -9.26
N ILE A 117 8.78 -14.90 -8.95
CA ILE A 117 9.84 -15.29 -9.89
C ILE A 117 9.72 -16.77 -10.25
N ALA A 118 9.50 -17.63 -9.26
CA ALA A 118 9.36 -19.07 -9.47
C ALA A 118 8.14 -19.43 -10.34
N VAL A 119 6.97 -18.85 -10.06
CA VAL A 119 5.73 -19.08 -10.84
C VAL A 119 5.90 -18.56 -12.26
N THR A 120 6.50 -17.38 -12.44
CA THR A 120 6.75 -16.80 -13.78
C THR A 120 7.74 -17.67 -14.56
N ALA A 121 8.84 -18.10 -13.96
CA ALA A 121 9.80 -18.99 -14.60
C ALA A 121 9.16 -20.33 -15.00
N ARG A 122 8.33 -20.92 -14.13
CA ARG A 122 7.59 -22.14 -14.44
C ARG A 122 6.63 -21.95 -15.61
N PHE A 123 5.89 -20.84 -15.63
CA PHE A 123 5.04 -20.49 -16.77
C PHE A 123 5.84 -20.40 -18.06
N VAL A 124 6.94 -19.66 -18.05
CA VAL A 124 7.81 -19.47 -19.22
C VAL A 124 8.31 -20.82 -19.75
N VAL A 125 8.80 -21.69 -18.87
CA VAL A 125 9.33 -23.01 -19.24
C VAL A 125 8.25 -23.95 -19.77
N VAL A 126 7.08 -24.01 -19.12
CA VAL A 126 5.99 -24.90 -19.57
C VAL A 126 5.48 -24.45 -20.93
N CYS A 127 5.25 -23.14 -21.09
CA CYS A 127 4.71 -22.61 -22.33
C CYS A 127 5.73 -22.63 -23.47
N SER A 128 7.01 -22.34 -23.23
CA SER A 128 8.04 -22.41 -24.29
C SER A 128 8.21 -23.84 -24.82
N LYS A 129 8.20 -24.84 -23.93
CA LYS A 129 8.28 -26.26 -24.32
C LYS A 129 7.10 -26.69 -25.20
N GLN A 130 5.89 -26.28 -24.84
CA GLN A 130 4.69 -26.60 -25.63
C GLN A 130 4.70 -25.96 -27.02
N MET A 131 5.30 -24.76 -27.14
CA MET A 131 5.41 -24.07 -28.42
C MET A 131 6.53 -24.64 -29.31
N ALA A 132 7.53 -25.30 -28.73
CA ALA A 132 8.61 -25.96 -29.45
C ALA A 132 8.24 -27.38 -29.93
N GLU A 133 7.10 -27.92 -29.50
CA GLU A 133 6.66 -29.28 -29.82
C GLU A 133 6.24 -29.41 -31.30
N PRO A 134 6.91 -30.25 -32.12
CA PRO A 134 6.57 -30.41 -33.53
C PRO A 134 5.18 -31.04 -33.71
N GLY A 135 4.36 -30.47 -34.59
CA GLY A 135 3.04 -31.01 -34.95
C GLY A 135 1.88 -30.58 -34.05
N ARG A 136 2.12 -29.72 -33.05
CA ARG A 136 1.04 -29.13 -32.25
C ARG A 136 0.28 -28.08 -33.06
N SER A 137 -1.05 -28.18 -33.09
CA SER A 137 -1.90 -27.14 -33.68
C SER A 137 -1.64 -25.83 -32.97
N THR A 138 -1.15 -24.86 -33.74
CA THR A 138 -0.69 -23.58 -33.22
C THR A 138 -1.85 -22.75 -32.66
N ASP A 139 -3.09 -23.07 -33.01
CA ASP A 139 -4.29 -22.31 -32.69
C ASP A 139 -4.68 -22.31 -31.20
N ILE A 140 -4.08 -23.18 -30.38
CA ILE A 140 -4.43 -23.33 -28.97
C ILE A 140 -3.44 -22.54 -28.11
N PRO A 141 -3.88 -21.53 -27.32
CA PRO A 141 -3.01 -20.85 -26.36
C PRO A 141 -2.43 -21.85 -25.34
N CYS A 142 -1.28 -21.52 -24.75
CA CYS A 142 -0.54 -22.41 -23.84
C CYS A 142 -1.47 -23.11 -22.83
N ASN A 143 -1.46 -24.44 -22.84
CA ASN A 143 -2.29 -25.22 -21.94
C ASN A 143 -1.56 -25.42 -20.63
N TRP A 144 -2.07 -24.83 -19.55
CA TRP A 144 -1.47 -24.98 -18.24
C TRP A 144 -1.49 -26.45 -17.82
N SER A 145 -0.33 -26.99 -17.48
CA SER A 145 -0.23 -28.31 -16.86
C SER A 145 -1.01 -28.32 -15.55
N THR A 146 -1.57 -29.48 -15.19
CA THR A 146 -2.31 -29.68 -13.94
C THR A 146 -1.48 -29.23 -12.74
N ASP A 147 -0.19 -29.59 -12.73
CA ASP A 147 0.77 -29.21 -11.69
C ASP A 147 0.93 -27.69 -11.57
N PHE A 148 1.01 -26.98 -12.70
CA PHE A 148 1.13 -25.53 -12.70
C PHE A 148 -0.15 -24.86 -12.18
N ARG A 149 -1.33 -25.39 -12.54
CA ARG A 149 -2.62 -24.89 -12.03
C ARG A 149 -2.71 -25.03 -10.50
N PHE A 150 -2.27 -26.18 -9.96
CA PHE A 150 -2.20 -26.40 -8.53
C PHE A 150 -1.20 -25.48 -7.85
N LEU A 151 0.04 -25.39 -8.35
CA LEU A 151 1.07 -24.53 -7.79
C LEU A 151 0.63 -23.05 -7.74
N HIS A 152 0.05 -22.56 -8.83
CA HIS A 152 -0.47 -21.20 -8.92
C HIS A 152 -1.60 -20.96 -7.91
N THR A 153 -2.58 -21.87 -7.86
CA THR A 153 -3.74 -21.76 -6.95
C THR A 153 -3.34 -21.81 -5.48
N ILE A 154 -2.52 -22.80 -5.10
CA ILE A 154 -2.06 -22.97 -3.71
C ILE A 154 -1.18 -21.78 -3.31
N GLY A 155 -0.27 -21.34 -4.18
CA GLY A 155 0.58 -20.18 -3.91
C GLY A 155 -0.22 -18.90 -3.65
N ASN A 156 -1.30 -18.66 -4.42
CA ASN A 156 -2.20 -17.54 -4.19
C ASN A 156 -2.91 -17.65 -2.83
N LEU A 157 -3.55 -18.79 -2.55
CA LEU A 157 -4.30 -18.99 -1.32
C LEU A 157 -3.40 -18.91 -0.08
N PHE A 158 -2.22 -19.51 -0.16
CA PHE A 158 -1.23 -19.49 0.92
C PHE A 158 -0.73 -18.07 1.20
N SER A 159 -0.43 -17.31 0.15
CA SER A 159 -0.01 -15.90 0.28
C SER A 159 -1.07 -15.05 0.96
N ASP A 160 -2.33 -15.17 0.54
CA ASP A 160 -3.43 -14.40 1.11
C ASP A 160 -3.68 -14.81 2.57
N THR A 161 -3.59 -16.11 2.87
CA THR A 161 -3.70 -16.63 4.24
C THR A 161 -2.61 -16.07 5.15
N LEU A 162 -1.36 -16.01 4.70
CA LEU A 162 -0.25 -15.44 5.48
C LEU A 162 -0.44 -13.95 5.75
N LEU A 163 -0.93 -13.19 4.77
CA LEU A 163 -1.24 -11.77 4.92
C LEU A 163 -2.36 -11.51 5.94
N VAL A 164 -3.34 -12.41 6.05
CA VAL A 164 -4.40 -12.37 7.08
C VAL A 164 -3.88 -12.81 8.44
N ALA A 165 -3.20 -13.95 8.47
CA ALA A 165 -2.79 -14.59 9.71
C ALA A 165 -1.81 -13.70 10.49
N THR A 166 -0.94 -12.95 9.81
CA THR A 166 0.06 -12.08 10.44
C THR A 166 -0.54 -11.04 11.40
N PRO A 167 -1.44 -10.13 10.97
CA PRO A 167 -2.09 -9.18 11.87
C PRO A 167 -3.03 -9.86 12.88
N LEU A 168 -3.72 -10.96 12.50
CA LEU A 168 -4.61 -11.68 13.41
C LEU A 168 -3.86 -12.34 14.58
N TYR A 169 -2.77 -13.04 14.28
CA TYR A 169 -1.91 -13.68 15.30
C TYR A 169 -1.42 -12.66 16.32
N LYS A 170 -1.00 -11.48 15.84
CA LYS A 170 -0.58 -10.38 16.72
C LYS A 170 -1.71 -9.86 17.58
N LEU A 171 -2.93 -9.72 17.03
CA LEU A 171 -4.11 -9.34 17.80
C LEU A 171 -4.40 -10.30 18.95
N TRP A 172 -4.27 -11.60 18.68
CA TRP A 172 -4.65 -12.62 19.64
C TRP A 172 -3.66 -12.76 20.80
N ARG A 173 -2.37 -12.50 20.52
CA ARG A 173 -1.29 -12.60 21.52
C ARG A 173 -1.14 -11.33 22.38
N VAL A 174 -1.59 -10.16 21.93
CA VAL A 174 -1.30 -8.88 22.60
C VAL A 174 -2.57 -8.03 22.71
N ARG A 175 -2.88 -7.51 23.90
CA ARG A 175 -3.95 -6.51 24.09
C ARG A 175 -3.52 -5.19 23.44
N LEU A 176 -3.85 -5.03 22.17
CA LEU A 176 -3.35 -3.93 21.34
C LEU A 176 -4.30 -2.71 21.37
N PRO A 177 -3.78 -1.47 21.42
CA PRO A 177 -4.57 -0.24 21.33
C PRO A 177 -5.41 -0.12 20.05
N ARG A 178 -6.44 0.74 20.10
CA ARG A 178 -7.49 0.90 19.06
C ARG A 178 -6.96 1.09 17.63
N SER A 179 -5.78 1.72 17.46
CA SER A 179 -5.14 1.94 16.17
C SER A 179 -4.72 0.65 15.46
N GLN A 180 -4.28 -0.37 16.20
CA GLN A 180 -3.87 -1.66 15.65
C GLN A 180 -5.08 -2.52 15.29
N ARG A 181 -6.17 -2.44 16.06
CA ARG A 181 -7.44 -3.12 15.74
C ARG A 181 -7.98 -2.73 14.36
N ARG A 182 -7.83 -1.45 13.96
CA ARG A 182 -8.19 -0.96 12.62
C ARG A 182 -7.34 -1.59 11.52
N LEU A 183 -6.04 -1.79 11.77
CA LEU A 183 -5.15 -2.46 10.82
C LEU A 183 -5.62 -3.89 10.54
N ILE A 184 -6.07 -4.58 11.58
CA ILE A 184 -6.55 -5.97 11.47
C ILE A 184 -7.87 -6.02 10.70
N LEU A 185 -8.80 -5.11 10.97
CA LEU A 185 -10.06 -5.05 10.22
C LEU A 185 -9.82 -4.72 8.75
N ALA A 186 -8.93 -3.77 8.46
CA ALA A 186 -8.57 -3.40 7.09
C ALA A 186 -7.80 -4.53 6.38
N GLY A 187 -6.88 -5.21 7.06
CA GLY A 187 -6.16 -6.36 6.50
C GLY A 187 -7.06 -7.56 6.24
N PHE A 188 -7.98 -7.84 7.17
CA PHE A 188 -9.00 -8.88 7.00
C PHE A 188 -9.93 -8.55 5.83
N ALA A 189 -10.42 -7.31 5.74
CA ALA A 189 -11.26 -6.87 4.62
C ALA A 189 -10.52 -6.94 3.29
N ALA A 190 -9.29 -6.42 3.22
CA ALA A 190 -8.44 -6.47 2.03
C ALA A 190 -8.22 -7.92 1.55
N SER A 191 -8.00 -8.84 2.49
CA SER A 191 -7.74 -10.24 2.14
C SER A 191 -9.00 -11.03 1.83
N ALA A 192 -10.14 -10.75 2.47
CA ALA A 192 -11.43 -11.31 2.07
C ALA A 192 -11.77 -10.86 0.64
N LEU A 193 -11.52 -9.59 0.33
CA LEU A 193 -11.70 -9.03 -1.01
C LEU A 193 -10.82 -9.74 -2.05
N THR A 194 -9.57 -10.11 -1.75
CA THR A 194 -8.71 -10.80 -2.73
C THR A 194 -8.93 -12.31 -2.80
N THR A 195 -9.28 -12.95 -1.67
CA THR A 195 -9.45 -14.41 -1.58
C THR A 195 -10.69 -14.88 -2.35
N ILE A 196 -11.83 -14.17 -2.24
CA ILE A 196 -13.09 -14.59 -2.89
C ILE A 196 -12.96 -14.66 -4.42
N PRO A 197 -12.47 -13.62 -5.12
CA PRO A 197 -12.21 -13.66 -6.56
C PRO A 197 -11.15 -14.69 -6.94
N SER A 198 -10.13 -14.90 -6.11
CA SER A 198 -9.09 -15.90 -6.37
C SER A 198 -9.65 -17.32 -6.34
N ILE A 199 -10.52 -17.63 -5.38
CA ILE A 199 -11.24 -18.92 -5.32
C ILE A 199 -12.13 -19.08 -6.55
N ALA A 200 -12.89 -18.04 -6.93
CA ALA A 200 -13.72 -18.08 -8.13
C ALA A 200 -12.87 -18.37 -9.38
N CYS A 201 -11.75 -17.66 -9.56
CA CYS A 201 -10.78 -17.93 -10.62
C CYS A 201 -10.31 -19.39 -10.63
N SER A 202 -9.99 -19.95 -9.46
CA SER A 202 -9.56 -21.34 -9.36
C SER A 202 -10.65 -22.31 -9.83
N VAL A 203 -11.90 -22.11 -9.42
CA VAL A 203 -13.03 -22.94 -9.91
C VAL A 203 -13.09 -22.93 -11.43
N PHE A 204 -13.00 -21.75 -12.06
CA PHE A 204 -13.03 -21.65 -13.52
C PHE A 204 -11.75 -22.13 -14.21
N LEU A 205 -10.62 -22.14 -13.51
CA LEU A 205 -9.34 -22.67 -14.00
C LEU A 205 -9.36 -24.21 -14.07
N PHE A 206 -10.01 -24.85 -13.10
CA PHE A 206 -10.20 -26.30 -13.05
C PHE A 206 -11.47 -26.77 -13.77
N ALA A 207 -12.36 -25.86 -14.18
CA ALA A 207 -13.54 -26.20 -14.96
C ALA A 207 -13.15 -26.95 -16.26
N PRO A 208 -13.80 -28.09 -16.55
CA PRO A 208 -13.53 -28.88 -17.73
C PRO A 208 -13.93 -28.12 -19.02
N THR A 209 -13.27 -28.45 -20.13
CA THR A 209 -13.41 -27.75 -21.42
C THR A 209 -14.82 -27.83 -22.02
N ASN A 210 -15.66 -28.73 -21.51
CA ASN A 210 -17.05 -28.90 -21.90
C ASN A 210 -18.03 -27.90 -21.22
N TRP A 211 -17.57 -27.05 -20.30
CA TRP A 211 -18.40 -26.05 -19.59
C TRP A 211 -18.88 -24.87 -20.47
N GLY A 212 -18.98 -25.08 -21.78
CA GLY A 212 -19.54 -24.15 -22.75
C GLY A 212 -18.54 -23.13 -23.30
N PRO A 213 -18.91 -22.47 -24.42
CA PRO A 213 -18.04 -21.57 -25.18
C PRO A 213 -17.65 -20.28 -24.42
N GLY A 214 -18.29 -19.98 -23.28
CA GLY A 214 -18.04 -18.77 -22.48
C GLY A 214 -16.90 -18.87 -21.45
N THR A 215 -16.33 -20.05 -21.23
CA THR A 215 -15.33 -20.28 -20.16
C THR A 215 -14.05 -19.47 -20.34
N GLN A 216 -13.54 -19.36 -21.57
CA GLN A 216 -12.33 -18.58 -21.87
C GLN A 216 -12.53 -17.09 -21.63
N TYR A 217 -13.67 -16.57 -22.06
CA TYR A 217 -14.07 -15.18 -21.81
C TYR A 217 -14.13 -14.89 -20.31
N LEU A 218 -14.79 -15.77 -19.56
CA LEU A 218 -14.97 -15.59 -18.12
C LEU A 218 -13.64 -15.64 -17.36
N ARG A 219 -12.68 -16.48 -17.79
CA ARG A 219 -11.32 -16.49 -17.25
C ARG A 219 -10.58 -15.17 -17.44
N ILE A 220 -10.69 -14.56 -18.62
CA ILE A 220 -10.08 -13.25 -18.90
C ILE A 220 -10.70 -12.18 -17.99
N VAL A 221 -12.03 -12.09 -17.97
CA VAL A 221 -12.75 -11.10 -17.16
C VAL A 221 -12.44 -11.25 -15.67
N LEU A 222 -12.41 -12.48 -15.16
CA LEU A 222 -12.06 -12.76 -13.77
C LEU A 222 -10.61 -12.43 -13.45
N GLY A 223 -9.67 -12.65 -14.36
CA GLY A 223 -8.27 -12.25 -14.20
C GLY A 223 -8.14 -10.73 -13.98
N HIS A 224 -8.83 -9.94 -14.80
CA HIS A 224 -8.90 -8.48 -14.59
C HIS A 224 -9.58 -8.10 -13.29
N PHE A 225 -10.66 -8.80 -12.91
CA PHE A 225 -11.35 -8.56 -11.65
C PHE A 225 -10.46 -8.81 -10.42
N VAL A 226 -9.71 -9.92 -10.43
CA VAL A 226 -8.72 -10.23 -9.39
C VAL A 226 -7.63 -9.16 -9.31
N ALA A 227 -7.08 -8.73 -10.45
CA ALA A 227 -6.06 -7.70 -10.49
C ALA A 227 -6.57 -6.36 -9.93
N GLY A 228 -7.74 -5.90 -10.41
CA GLY A 228 -8.36 -4.66 -9.96
C GLY A 228 -8.72 -4.67 -8.47
N ILE A 229 -9.22 -5.80 -7.94
CA ILE A 229 -9.49 -5.92 -6.51
C ILE A 229 -8.21 -5.95 -5.70
N SER A 230 -7.18 -6.67 -6.15
CA SER A 230 -5.88 -6.72 -5.45
C SER A 230 -5.24 -5.33 -5.35
N LEU A 231 -5.32 -4.53 -6.43
CA LEU A 231 -4.84 -3.16 -6.43
C LEU A 231 -5.71 -2.23 -5.56
N THR A 232 -7.03 -2.43 -5.55
CA THR A 232 -7.92 -1.68 -4.64
C THR A 232 -7.61 -2.01 -3.18
N ALA A 233 -7.50 -3.30 -2.86
CA ALA A 233 -7.24 -3.82 -1.52
C ALA A 233 -5.90 -3.33 -0.95
N CYS A 234 -4.83 -3.30 -1.78
CA CYS A 234 -3.53 -2.83 -1.33
C CYS A 234 -3.52 -1.33 -0.97
N ASN A 235 -4.40 -0.54 -1.58
CA ASN A 235 -4.53 0.89 -1.31
C ASN A 235 -5.53 1.19 -0.17
N LEU A 236 -6.48 0.28 0.07
CA LEU A 236 -7.55 0.45 1.05
C LEU A 236 -7.02 0.72 2.46
N LEU A 237 -5.92 0.05 2.86
CA LEU A 237 -5.29 0.25 4.17
C LEU A 237 -4.90 1.71 4.43
N VAL A 238 -4.37 2.39 3.41
CA VAL A 238 -3.91 3.79 3.51
C VAL A 238 -5.10 4.74 3.51
N VAL A 239 -6.07 4.48 2.63
CA VAL A 239 -7.26 5.31 2.48
C VAL A 239 -8.12 5.27 3.75
N ILE A 240 -8.37 4.08 4.32
CA ILE A 240 -9.09 3.93 5.59
C ILE A 240 -8.36 4.67 6.72
N THR A 241 -7.03 4.55 6.78
CA THR A 241 -6.23 5.24 7.80
C THR A 241 -6.32 6.76 7.66
N TYR A 242 -6.29 7.27 6.42
CA TYR A 242 -6.45 8.69 6.12
C TYR A 242 -7.83 9.21 6.54
N ILE A 243 -8.91 8.57 6.05
CA ILE A 243 -10.29 9.00 6.32
C ILE A 243 -10.53 9.08 7.82
N TYR A 244 -10.12 8.05 8.56
CA TYR A 244 -10.27 8.06 10.01
C TYR A 244 -9.50 9.20 10.67
N ASN A 245 -8.25 9.47 10.26
CA ASN A 245 -7.46 10.53 10.86
C ASN A 245 -8.07 11.91 10.60
N VAL A 246 -8.68 12.12 9.42
CA VAL A 246 -9.41 13.35 9.08
C VAL A 246 -10.68 13.48 9.90
N LEU A 247 -11.47 12.41 10.02
CA LEU A 247 -12.71 12.42 10.82
C LEU A 247 -12.41 12.70 12.30
N ARG A 248 -11.37 12.07 12.85
CA ARG A 248 -10.96 12.32 14.23
C ARG A 248 -10.44 13.73 14.46
N ALA A 249 -9.63 14.27 13.54
CA ALA A 249 -9.15 15.64 13.65
C ALA A 249 -10.28 16.68 13.64
N ARG A 250 -11.42 16.36 13.01
CA ARG A 250 -12.62 17.19 13.02
C ARG A 250 -13.37 17.11 14.36
N GLU A 251 -13.45 15.93 14.95
CA GLU A 251 -14.08 15.71 16.27
C GLU A 251 -13.29 16.42 17.39
N ASP A 252 -11.96 16.39 17.32
CA ASP A 252 -11.09 17.10 18.28
C ASP A 252 -11.16 18.64 18.12
N GLN A 253 -11.74 19.16 17.02
CA GLN A 253 -11.89 20.60 16.74
C GLN A 253 -13.29 21.17 17.07
N GLU A 254 -14.28 20.34 17.42
CA GLU A 254 -15.60 20.83 17.82
C GLU A 254 -15.47 21.44 19.24
N PRO A 255 -15.60 22.77 19.41
CA PRO A 255 -15.38 23.39 20.71
C PRO A 255 -16.50 22.96 21.64
N THR A 256 -16.15 22.28 22.73
CA THR A 256 -17.00 22.18 23.91
C THR A 256 -17.46 23.59 24.26
N ILE A 257 -18.75 23.87 24.05
CA ILE A 257 -19.40 25.11 24.49
C ILE A 257 -19.11 25.21 25.98
N SER A 258 -18.20 26.11 26.32
CA SER A 258 -17.84 26.47 27.67
C SER A 258 -19.08 27.04 28.35
N THR A 259 -19.68 26.25 29.24
CA THR A 259 -20.59 26.75 30.27
C THR A 259 -19.89 27.92 30.99
N PRO A 260 -20.55 29.08 31.17
CA PRO A 260 -19.92 30.23 31.82
C PRO A 260 -19.52 29.86 33.25
N PRO A 261 -18.40 30.40 33.77
CA PRO A 261 -18.03 30.21 35.17
C PRO A 261 -19.11 30.85 36.05
N GLU A 262 -19.78 30.00 36.83
CA GLU A 262 -20.60 30.44 37.94
C GLU A 262 -19.73 31.27 38.88
N THR A 263 -20.10 32.53 39.02
CA THR A 263 -19.40 33.51 39.85
C THR A 263 -19.69 33.16 41.30
N THR A 264 -18.88 32.30 41.91
CA THR A 264 -18.94 32.06 43.35
C THR A 264 -18.13 33.12 44.07
N GLU A 265 -18.83 33.86 44.91
CA GLU A 265 -18.40 35.01 45.67
C GLU A 265 -17.12 34.80 46.49
N ARG A 266 -16.32 35.84 46.47
CA ARG A 266 -15.12 36.07 47.26
C ARG A 266 -15.52 36.36 48.70
N THR A 267 -15.28 35.42 49.63
CA THR A 267 -15.26 35.74 51.07
C THR A 267 -13.83 35.63 51.61
N HIS A 268 -13.35 36.79 52.03
CA HIS A 268 -12.13 37.04 52.77
C HIS A 268 -12.15 36.29 54.12
N ASN A 269 -11.01 35.72 54.57
CA ASN A 269 -10.47 35.87 55.94
C ASN A 269 -9.29 34.92 56.25
N THR A 270 -8.11 35.53 56.43
CA THR A 270 -7.21 35.44 57.61
C THR A 270 -6.55 34.09 57.98
N GLU A 271 -5.22 34.04 57.77
CA GLU A 271 -4.19 33.19 58.44
C GLU A 271 -4.16 33.41 59.98
N PRO A 272 -3.58 32.51 60.84
CA PRO A 272 -2.21 32.01 60.71
C PRO A 272 -1.85 30.59 61.25
N ILE A 273 -0.74 30.06 60.71
CA ILE A 273 0.38 29.28 61.29
C ILE A 273 0.10 28.19 62.37
N SER A 274 0.49 26.94 62.09
CA SER A 274 1.19 26.07 63.06
C SER A 274 1.94 24.89 62.40
N HIS A 275 3.10 24.58 62.99
CA HIS A 275 4.11 23.56 62.68
C HIS A 275 3.63 22.10 62.72
N SER A 276 4.27 21.20 61.93
CA SER A 276 5.13 20.10 62.44
C SER A 276 5.46 19.05 61.36
N ASN A 277 6.62 18.42 61.57
CA ASN A 277 7.40 17.55 60.69
C ASN A 277 6.82 16.14 60.45
N GLN A 278 7.09 15.54 59.28
CA GLN A 278 7.68 14.19 59.17
C GLN A 278 8.12 13.83 57.73
N VAL A 279 9.23 13.07 57.68
CA VAL A 279 10.05 12.65 56.52
C VAL A 279 9.60 11.24 56.05
N PRO A 280 10.29 10.58 55.09
CA PRO A 280 10.02 10.49 53.66
C PRO A 280 9.30 9.18 53.26
N SER A 281 8.76 9.12 52.04
CA SER A 281 8.54 7.82 51.38
C SER A 281 8.90 7.90 49.91
N GLU A 282 9.90 7.08 49.58
CA GLU A 282 10.29 6.67 48.24
C GLU A 282 9.09 6.12 47.47
N SER A 283 8.84 6.70 46.30
CA SER A 283 8.46 5.92 45.12
C SER A 283 8.78 6.75 43.89
N ALA A 284 10.03 6.60 43.43
CA ALA A 284 10.43 6.97 42.08
C ALA A 284 9.65 6.07 41.10
N LEU A 285 8.40 6.43 40.82
CA LEU A 285 7.66 5.91 39.69
C LEU A 285 8.29 6.54 38.45
N SER A 286 9.14 5.74 37.81
CA SER A 286 9.77 6.05 36.53
C SER A 286 8.71 6.50 35.53
N THR A 287 8.65 7.81 35.30
CA THR A 287 7.84 8.44 34.26
C THR A 287 8.35 7.91 32.93
N MET A 288 7.64 6.93 32.38
CA MET A 288 7.88 6.40 31.05
C MET A 288 7.62 7.54 30.05
N VAL A 289 8.72 8.15 29.58
CA VAL A 289 8.69 9.16 28.52
C VAL A 289 8.18 8.50 27.25
N LEU A 290 6.88 8.63 27.03
CA LEU A 290 6.23 8.34 25.77
C LEU A 290 6.79 9.34 24.75
N THR A 291 7.54 8.83 23.78
CA THR A 291 8.10 9.63 22.69
C THR A 291 6.94 10.32 21.97
N GLN A 292 6.83 11.64 22.18
CA GLN A 292 5.88 12.49 21.46
C GLN A 292 6.16 12.38 19.96
N ILE A 293 5.17 11.87 19.23
CA ILE A 293 5.08 12.02 17.78
C ILE A 293 4.19 13.23 17.53
N THR A 294 4.72 14.42 17.79
CA THR A 294 4.03 15.68 17.47
C THR A 294 5.02 16.74 17.00
N ASP A 295 5.72 16.48 15.90
CA ASP A 295 6.40 17.52 15.14
C ASP A 295 6.14 17.33 13.65
N ALA A 296 5.08 17.98 13.17
CA ALA A 296 4.91 18.40 11.78
C ALA A 296 3.64 19.27 11.66
N TYR A 297 3.51 20.33 12.46
CA TYR A 297 2.50 21.36 12.22
C TYR A 297 2.94 22.76 12.70
N VAL A 298 4.22 23.12 12.51
CA VAL A 298 4.66 24.52 12.56
C VAL A 298 5.75 24.75 11.53
N PHE A 299 5.38 24.91 10.25
CA PHE A 299 6.21 25.64 9.28
C PHE A 299 5.37 26.03 8.08
N THR A 300 4.55 27.08 8.24
CA THR A 300 4.01 27.90 7.14
C THR A 300 3.34 29.16 7.71
N GLN A 301 4.01 29.87 8.61
CA GLN A 301 3.60 31.23 8.96
C GLN A 301 4.75 32.05 9.55
N SER A 302 5.79 32.28 8.75
CA SER A 302 6.77 33.35 9.01
C SER A 302 7.57 33.61 7.74
N SER A 303 7.00 34.43 6.85
CA SER A 303 7.72 35.15 5.81
C SER A 303 6.69 36.01 5.09
N ASN A 304 6.28 37.09 5.74
CA ASN A 304 5.98 38.37 5.12
C ASN A 304 5.53 39.33 6.22
N ILE A 305 6.03 40.56 6.12
CA ILE A 305 5.67 41.78 6.84
C ILE A 305 6.66 42.17 7.97
N HIS A 306 7.22 43.38 7.78
CA HIS A 306 8.15 44.17 8.59
C HIS A 306 9.65 43.87 8.44
N VAL A 307 10.33 44.60 7.55
CA VAL A 307 11.25 45.70 7.94
C VAL A 307 11.31 46.70 6.79
N ALA A 308 10.74 47.87 7.00
CA ALA A 308 11.06 49.12 6.33
C ALA A 308 11.67 50.06 7.38
N ASP A 309 12.50 50.99 6.90
CA ASP A 309 13.29 52.00 7.61
C ASP A 309 14.61 51.54 8.24
N SER A 310 15.69 52.34 8.23
CA SER A 310 16.14 53.46 7.40
C SER A 310 17.52 53.85 7.97
N SER A 311 18.45 54.20 7.06
CA SER A 311 19.49 55.22 7.22
C SER A 311 20.78 55.00 8.06
N ARG A 312 21.89 55.20 7.32
CA ARG A 312 23.09 56.03 7.59
C ARG A 312 24.18 55.56 8.59
N SER A 313 25.35 55.22 8.03
CA SER A 313 26.57 56.06 7.96
C SER A 313 27.78 55.16 7.62
N SER A 314 28.43 55.33 6.46
CA SER A 314 29.59 56.21 6.17
C SER A 314 30.94 55.66 6.64
N GLN A 315 31.91 55.66 5.71
CA GLN A 315 33.39 55.61 5.88
C GLN A 315 33.99 54.22 6.22
N SER A 316 35.15 53.78 5.72
CA SER A 316 36.18 54.36 4.85
C SER A 316 37.17 53.26 4.43
N THR A 317 37.61 53.28 3.16
CA THR A 317 38.97 53.02 2.65
C THR A 317 39.80 51.74 2.99
N ASN A 318 40.31 51.19 1.88
CA ASN A 318 41.69 50.75 1.60
C ASN A 318 42.20 49.34 1.95
N HIS A 319 42.71 48.70 0.89
CA HIS A 319 43.93 47.88 0.71
C HIS A 319 43.62 46.54 0.02
N SER A 320 43.80 46.42 -1.30
CA SER A 320 45.05 46.19 -2.07
C SER A 320 45.43 44.71 -2.25
N SER A 321 45.45 44.30 -3.53
CA SER A 321 46.44 43.45 -4.22
C SER A 321 46.70 42.00 -3.79
N TYR A 322 46.41 41.05 -4.68
CA TYR A 322 47.34 40.08 -5.35
C TYR A 322 46.46 39.07 -6.14
N SER A 323 46.40 39.11 -7.47
CA SER A 323 47.29 38.53 -8.49
C SER A 323 47.33 37.00 -8.55
N SER A 324 47.02 36.50 -9.75
CA SER A 324 47.53 35.26 -10.38
C SER A 324 46.98 33.93 -9.85
N SER A 325 46.84 32.84 -10.60
CA SER A 325 46.83 32.46 -12.02
C SER A 325 46.51 30.95 -12.03
N ASP A 326 46.23 30.42 -13.21
CA ASP A 326 46.42 29.00 -13.59
C ASP A 326 45.31 27.98 -13.31
N SER A 327 44.46 27.89 -14.33
CA SER A 327 44.16 26.68 -15.11
C SER A 327 44.93 25.40 -14.80
N SER A 328 44.19 24.34 -14.49
CA SER A 328 44.23 23.00 -15.11
C SER A 328 42.96 22.23 -14.74
#